data_AF-A0A5J6YU13-F1
#
_entry.id   AF-A0A5J6YU13-F1
#
_cell.length_a   1.000
_cell.length_b   1.000
_cell.length_c   1.000
_cell.angle_alpha   90.00
_cell.angle_beta   90.00
_cell.angle_gamma   90.00
#
_symmetry.space_group_name_H-M   'P 1'
#
loop_
_entity.id
_entity.type
_entity.pdbx_description
1 polymer ?
#
loop_
_entity_poly.entity_id
_entity_poly.type
_entity_poly.pdbx_seq_one_letter_code
_entity_poly.pdbx_strand_id
1 'polypeptide(L)'
;MLLLIWPPGETSIPFLITGTPVLTRLPASRPMFQRSSPPLACHQRYAVTHFQPSKPLLTPATPQIARQRPAFLLLFAVPWAAMLGLLGLHGLFPAVLERYALVPLLLSAVLFGLPHGALDHLVPLRQGWRLTRSWTGLGLFLLAYLGVVLLYLGVWTVWPMVAYWGFLLTSALHWGHGDLDFLERRLGRARAWHSGATLLLRGSLPIVVPFLAFPDAYERLARGAAQAFHASLPAGPLWSASFSQGLTVIFVAVLLLSVADTLRCAASDRAAVTELAEVALLLLVFTQVPAELSIGLYFTLWHAWRHLGRLLELNSRPLKLRPVSLRGLRRLALDLTPITLIALGMLGGLFLWSAPRLHSAEDLTALYLALIAALTLPHALLVGVMDPAFARMVGRSRRDANS
;
A
#
# COMPACT_ATOMS: atom_id res chain seq x y z
N MET A 1 15.87 4.12 55.67
CA MET A 1 17.24 4.22 56.21
C MET A 1 17.98 5.20 55.31
N LEU A 2 18.20 6.46 55.76
CA LEU A 2 18.70 7.65 55.01
C LEU A 2 17.89 8.00 53.73
N LEU A 3 17.21 9.14 53.53
CA LEU A 3 17.14 10.47 54.18
C LEU A 3 18.35 11.39 53.94
N LEU A 4 18.05 12.68 53.64
CA LEU A 4 18.90 13.89 53.47
C LEU A 4 19.40 14.14 52.01
N ILE A 5 19.37 15.37 51.43
CA ILE A 5 19.08 16.75 51.92
C ILE A 5 18.54 17.67 50.79
N TRP A 6 17.92 18.80 51.16
CA TRP A 6 17.29 19.82 50.29
C TRP A 6 17.56 21.26 50.82
N PRO A 7 18.07 22.19 49.98
CA PRO A 7 17.44 23.52 49.84
C PRO A 7 17.51 24.13 48.39
N PRO A 8 16.90 25.32 48.13
CA PRO A 8 16.69 25.90 46.78
C PRO A 8 17.30 27.31 46.57
N GLY A 9 17.03 27.95 45.42
CA GLY A 9 17.26 29.38 45.12
C GLY A 9 16.91 29.70 43.65
N GLU A 10 15.92 30.51 43.31
CA GLU A 10 15.81 31.98 43.39
C GLU A 10 16.37 32.75 42.17
N THR A 11 15.43 33.28 41.37
CA THR A 11 15.36 34.61 40.73
C THR A 11 16.50 35.20 39.88
N SER A 12 16.05 35.99 38.89
CA SER A 12 16.77 37.08 38.20
C SER A 12 17.61 36.72 36.97
N ILE A 13 17.18 37.22 35.80
CA ILE A 13 17.82 38.36 35.09
C ILE A 13 16.89 38.83 33.95
N PRO A 14 16.65 40.14 33.78
CA PRO A 14 15.85 40.69 32.68
C PRO A 14 16.72 41.03 31.46
N PHE A 15 16.10 41.23 30.29
CA PHE A 15 16.57 42.29 29.37
C PHE A 15 15.41 42.89 28.57
N LEU A 16 15.29 44.21 28.69
CA LEU A 16 14.31 45.07 28.04
C LEU A 16 15.07 45.89 26.99
N ILE A 17 14.70 45.82 25.70
CA ILE A 17 14.98 46.90 24.75
C ILE A 17 13.73 47.17 23.90
N THR A 18 13.24 48.38 24.04
CA THR A 18 12.11 49.02 23.37
C THR A 18 12.51 49.58 21.99
N GLY A 19 11.56 49.77 21.06
CA GLY A 19 11.81 50.66 19.91
C GLY A 19 10.94 50.49 18.67
N THR A 20 9.65 50.83 18.73
CA THR A 20 8.89 51.29 17.54
C THR A 20 9.08 52.81 17.39
N PRO A 21 9.07 53.36 16.15
CA PRO A 21 7.79 53.85 15.64
C PRO A 21 7.56 53.74 14.12
N VAL A 22 6.29 53.46 13.79
CA VAL A 22 5.44 54.05 12.74
C VAL A 22 6.11 54.95 11.67
N LEU A 23 5.86 54.65 10.39
CA LEU A 23 5.45 55.69 9.42
C LEU A 23 4.61 55.11 8.27
N THR A 24 3.61 55.89 7.86
CA THR A 24 2.57 55.59 6.87
C THR A 24 3.01 55.89 5.43
N ARG A 25 2.46 55.13 4.45
CA ARG A 25 2.20 55.60 3.07
C ARG A 25 1.38 54.58 2.24
N LEU A 26 0.10 54.89 2.02
CA LEU A 26 -0.59 54.72 0.74
C LEU A 26 -0.31 55.99 -0.12
N PRO A 27 -0.64 56.08 -1.43
CA PRO A 27 -1.49 55.19 -2.25
C PRO A 27 -0.91 54.82 -3.64
N ALA A 28 -1.59 53.91 -4.36
CA ALA A 28 -1.83 54.01 -5.81
C ALA A 28 -2.89 52.98 -6.25
N SER A 29 -3.69 53.31 -7.26
CA SER A 29 -4.79 52.49 -7.78
C SER A 29 -4.55 52.06 -9.25
N ARG A 30 -5.39 51.13 -9.73
CA ARG A 30 -5.48 50.55 -11.10
C ARG A 30 -4.59 49.31 -11.38
N PRO A 31 -5.00 48.43 -12.32
CA PRO A 31 -6.38 47.98 -12.55
C PRO A 31 -6.52 46.45 -12.57
N MET A 32 -7.77 46.00 -12.55
CA MET A 32 -8.18 44.60 -12.68
C MET A 32 -7.85 44.06 -14.09
N PHE A 33 -7.09 42.96 -14.17
CA PHE A 33 -7.00 42.12 -15.37
C PHE A 33 -7.12 40.65 -15.00
N GLN A 34 -7.87 39.90 -15.81
CA GLN A 34 -8.27 38.53 -15.51
C GLN A 34 -7.07 37.58 -15.43
N ARG A 35 -7.00 36.77 -14.37
CA ARG A 35 -6.21 35.53 -14.39
C ARG A 35 -6.96 34.48 -15.21
N SER A 36 -6.60 34.34 -16.48
CA SER A 36 -6.91 33.13 -17.23
C SER A 36 -6.10 31.95 -16.67
N SER A 37 -6.76 30.80 -16.51
CA SER A 37 -6.14 29.56 -16.08
C SER A 37 -5.10 29.08 -17.10
N PRO A 38 -3.95 28.52 -16.69
CA PRO A 38 -3.07 27.83 -17.62
C PRO A 38 -3.76 26.53 -18.08
N PRO A 39 -3.85 26.26 -19.40
CA PRO A 39 -4.38 25.00 -19.89
C PRO A 39 -3.39 23.85 -19.61
N LEU A 40 -3.94 22.71 -19.21
CA LEU A 40 -3.22 21.43 -19.17
C LEU A 40 -2.94 20.98 -20.61
N ALA A 41 -1.70 21.15 -21.08
CA ALA A 41 -1.27 20.71 -22.40
C ALA A 41 -0.13 19.68 -22.30
N CYS A 42 -0.50 18.42 -22.05
CA CYS A 42 0.37 17.30 -22.40
C CYS A 42 0.19 17.01 -23.89
N HIS A 43 1.02 17.62 -24.74
CA HIS A 43 1.50 17.06 -26.02
C HIS A 43 2.34 18.10 -26.77
N GLN A 44 3.63 17.80 -26.98
CA GLN A 44 4.36 18.28 -28.15
C GLN A 44 5.48 17.30 -28.49
N ARG A 45 5.34 16.58 -29.60
CA ARG A 45 6.45 15.99 -30.35
C ARG A 45 6.23 16.33 -31.82
N TYR A 46 7.34 16.51 -32.54
CA TYR A 46 7.43 16.93 -33.95
C TYR A 46 7.12 18.40 -34.23
N ALA A 47 8.05 19.26 -33.80
CA ALA A 47 8.53 20.34 -34.65
C ALA A 47 10.01 20.05 -34.95
N VAL A 48 10.35 19.86 -36.23
CA VAL A 48 11.74 19.66 -36.67
C VAL A 48 12.36 21.03 -36.87
N THR A 49 13.30 21.41 -36.01
CA THR A 49 14.18 22.56 -36.22
C THR A 49 15.63 22.09 -36.19
N HIS A 50 16.42 22.55 -37.16
CA HIS A 50 17.83 22.19 -37.27
C HIS A 50 18.60 22.65 -36.03
N PHE A 51 19.14 21.69 -35.27
CA PHE A 51 20.08 21.94 -34.19
C PHE A 51 21.41 21.25 -34.51
N GLN A 52 22.51 21.99 -34.49
CA GLN A 52 23.83 21.42 -34.77
C GLN A 52 24.25 20.42 -33.67
N PRO A 53 25.03 19.37 -34.00
CA PRO A 53 25.46 18.38 -33.04
C PRO A 53 26.57 18.95 -32.15
N SER A 54 26.19 19.59 -31.05
CA SER A 54 27.10 19.77 -29.91
C SER A 54 27.45 18.38 -29.36
N LYS A 55 28.75 18.14 -29.17
CA LYS A 55 29.29 16.86 -28.68
C LYS A 55 28.54 16.42 -27.42
N PRO A 56 28.17 15.13 -27.27
CA PRO A 56 27.54 14.66 -26.05
C PRO A 56 28.51 14.82 -24.89
N LEU A 57 28.24 15.83 -24.04
CA LEU A 57 28.79 15.91 -22.71
C LEU A 57 28.26 14.72 -21.92
N LEU A 58 29.05 13.64 -21.93
CA LEU A 58 28.96 12.51 -21.01
C LEU A 58 29.14 13.05 -19.58
N THR A 59 28.07 13.62 -19.04
CA THR A 59 27.96 13.88 -17.62
C THR A 59 27.97 12.52 -16.93
N PRO A 60 29.00 12.19 -16.13
CA PRO A 60 29.05 10.91 -15.46
C PRO A 60 27.84 10.84 -14.53
N ALA A 61 27.03 9.78 -14.68
CA ALA A 61 25.80 9.61 -13.92
C ALA A 61 26.08 9.84 -12.43
N THR A 62 25.40 10.82 -11.84
CA THR A 62 25.63 11.31 -10.48
C THR A 62 25.75 10.11 -9.53
N PRO A 63 26.73 10.04 -8.60
CA PRO A 63 27.00 8.83 -7.82
C PRO A 63 25.82 8.32 -6.97
N GLN A 64 24.74 9.12 -6.84
CA GLN A 64 23.44 8.70 -6.31
C GLN A 64 22.66 7.76 -7.25
N ILE A 65 22.63 8.04 -8.56
CA ILE A 65 21.90 7.25 -9.58
C ILE A 65 22.55 5.86 -9.74
N ALA A 66 23.88 5.80 -9.80
CA ALA A 66 24.61 4.54 -9.89
C ALA A 66 24.35 3.63 -8.66
N ARG A 67 24.12 4.21 -7.47
CA ARG A 67 23.87 3.48 -6.22
C ARG A 67 22.46 2.90 -6.07
N GLN A 68 21.47 3.40 -6.83
CA GLN A 68 20.08 2.92 -6.75
C GLN A 68 19.76 1.75 -7.70
N ARG A 69 20.58 1.53 -8.74
CA ARG A 69 20.40 0.45 -9.73
C ARG A 69 20.19 -0.96 -9.14
N PRO A 70 20.98 -1.47 -8.17
CA PRO A 70 20.78 -2.82 -7.65
C PRO A 70 19.49 -2.95 -6.82
N ALA A 71 19.06 -1.89 -6.13
CA ALA A 71 17.78 -1.88 -5.40
C ALA A 71 16.60 -1.95 -6.37
N PHE A 72 16.63 -1.17 -7.46
CA PHE A 72 15.63 -1.23 -8.52
C PHE A 72 15.55 -2.62 -9.15
N LEU A 73 16.70 -3.23 -9.51
CA LEU A 73 16.74 -4.57 -10.10
C LEU A 73 16.12 -5.64 -9.18
N LEU A 74 16.35 -5.59 -7.86
CA LEU A 74 15.73 -6.54 -6.92
C LEU A 74 14.23 -6.29 -6.69
N LEU A 75 13.79 -5.03 -6.67
CA LEU A 75 12.35 -4.69 -6.56
C LEU A 75 11.57 -5.01 -7.84
N PHE A 76 12.25 -5.20 -8.96
CA PHE A 76 11.68 -5.58 -10.24
C PHE A 76 11.78 -7.08 -10.50
N ALA A 77 12.98 -7.67 -10.44
CA ALA A 77 13.23 -9.05 -10.85
C ALA A 77 12.61 -10.10 -9.91
N VAL A 78 12.54 -9.85 -8.60
CA VAL A 78 11.95 -10.83 -7.65
C VAL A 78 10.45 -11.03 -7.91
N PRO A 79 9.60 -9.98 -7.99
CA PRO A 79 8.19 -10.16 -8.37
C PRO A 79 8.00 -10.88 -9.71
N TRP A 80 8.77 -10.50 -10.73
CA TRP A 80 8.69 -11.11 -12.07
C TRP A 80 9.07 -12.59 -12.07
N ALA A 81 10.21 -12.94 -11.46
CA ALA A 81 10.67 -14.32 -11.36
C ALA A 81 9.73 -15.19 -10.51
N ALA A 82 9.13 -14.62 -9.46
CA ALA A 82 8.13 -15.30 -8.64
C ALA A 82 6.86 -15.63 -9.44
N MET A 83 6.32 -14.67 -10.20
CA MET A 83 5.08 -14.86 -10.97
C MET A 83 5.29 -15.77 -12.20
N LEU A 84 6.40 -15.61 -12.93
CA LEU A 84 6.77 -16.51 -14.04
C LEU A 84 7.08 -17.93 -13.54
N GLY A 85 7.81 -18.05 -12.42
CA GLY A 85 8.12 -19.31 -11.77
C GLY A 85 6.86 -20.02 -11.27
N LEU A 86 5.92 -19.29 -10.67
CA LEU A 86 4.62 -19.80 -10.26
C LEU A 86 3.83 -20.35 -11.46
N LEU A 87 3.73 -19.58 -12.55
CA LEU A 87 3.02 -20.00 -13.75
C LEU A 87 3.65 -21.26 -14.38
N GLY A 88 4.98 -21.31 -14.47
CA GLY A 88 5.71 -22.47 -15.00
C GLY A 88 5.58 -23.72 -14.10
N LEU A 89 5.72 -23.57 -12.78
CA LEU A 89 5.54 -24.67 -11.83
C LEU A 89 4.09 -25.19 -11.82
N HIS A 90 3.10 -24.30 -11.98
CA HIS A 90 1.70 -24.68 -12.08
C HIS A 90 1.41 -25.45 -13.37
N GLY A 91 1.96 -25.02 -14.51
CA GLY A 91 1.83 -25.74 -15.78
C GLY A 91 2.49 -27.13 -15.78
N LEU A 92 3.52 -27.36 -14.96
CA LEU A 92 4.22 -28.64 -14.85
C LEU A 92 3.65 -29.56 -13.75
N PHE A 93 3.16 -29.01 -12.64
CA PHE A 93 2.77 -29.76 -11.44
C PHE A 93 1.44 -29.24 -10.82
N PRO A 94 0.34 -29.10 -11.59
CA PRO A 94 -0.88 -28.42 -11.12
C PRO A 94 -1.46 -29.06 -9.86
N ALA A 95 -1.65 -30.39 -9.87
CA ALA A 95 -2.19 -31.15 -8.73
C ALA A 95 -1.33 -31.07 -7.44
N VAL A 96 -0.04 -30.71 -7.53
CA VAL A 96 0.81 -30.47 -6.36
C VAL A 96 0.57 -29.06 -5.81
N LEU A 97 0.53 -28.06 -6.69
CA LEU A 97 0.33 -26.66 -6.30
C LEU A 97 -1.09 -26.42 -5.79
N GLU A 98 -2.11 -27.03 -6.39
CA GLU A 98 -3.51 -27.01 -5.93
C GLU A 98 -3.64 -27.60 -4.51
N ARG A 99 -3.04 -28.78 -4.26
CA ARG A 99 -3.04 -29.44 -2.93
C ARG A 99 -2.48 -28.56 -1.82
N TYR A 100 -1.53 -27.68 -2.14
CA TYR A 100 -0.88 -26.78 -1.19
C TYR A 100 -1.24 -25.30 -1.41
N ALA A 101 -2.33 -25.00 -2.12
CA ALA A 101 -2.68 -23.62 -2.51
C ALA A 101 -2.85 -22.66 -1.31
N LEU A 102 -3.37 -23.16 -0.19
CA LEU A 102 -3.50 -22.39 1.06
C LEU A 102 -2.16 -22.14 1.77
N VAL A 103 -1.10 -22.92 1.48
CA VAL A 103 0.15 -22.86 2.24
C VAL A 103 0.87 -21.51 2.08
N PRO A 104 1.05 -20.94 0.87
CA PRO A 104 1.66 -19.60 0.76
C PRO A 104 0.83 -18.49 1.40
N LEU A 105 -0.50 -18.60 1.39
CA LEU A 105 -1.39 -17.65 2.05
C LEU A 105 -1.23 -17.73 3.59
N LEU A 106 -1.26 -18.93 4.18
CA LEU A 106 -1.05 -19.14 5.62
C LEU A 106 0.40 -18.83 6.07
N LEU A 107 1.40 -19.17 5.26
CA LEU A 107 2.80 -18.78 5.50
C LEU A 107 3.00 -17.27 5.36
N SER A 108 2.26 -16.61 4.46
CA SER A 108 2.30 -15.16 4.36
C SER A 108 1.94 -14.52 5.69
N ALA A 109 0.92 -15.03 6.41
CA ALA A 109 0.57 -14.57 7.76
C ALA A 109 1.80 -14.36 8.63
N VAL A 110 2.59 -15.42 8.82
CA VAL A 110 3.71 -15.45 9.76
C VAL A 110 4.94 -14.72 9.21
N LEU A 111 5.24 -14.87 7.92
CA LEU A 111 6.54 -14.48 7.35
C LEU A 111 6.58 -13.08 6.73
N PHE A 112 5.46 -12.58 6.21
CA PHE A 112 5.45 -11.34 5.40
C PHE A 112 4.22 -10.45 5.57
N GLY A 113 3.04 -11.01 5.85
CA GLY A 113 1.77 -10.31 5.99
C GLY A 113 1.60 -9.60 7.31
N LEU A 114 1.88 -10.25 8.44
CA LEU A 114 2.01 -9.55 9.71
C LEU A 114 3.22 -8.58 9.67
N PRO A 115 4.40 -8.97 9.13
CA PRO A 115 5.50 -8.04 8.86
C PRO A 115 5.21 -6.84 7.95
N HIS A 116 4.26 -6.92 7.02
CA HIS A 116 3.96 -5.88 6.02
C HIS A 116 3.58 -4.54 6.67
N GLY A 117 2.69 -4.60 7.68
CA GLY A 117 2.35 -3.49 8.56
C GLY A 117 3.15 -3.46 9.87
N ALA A 118 4.06 -4.40 10.15
CA ALA A 118 4.75 -4.43 11.43
C ALA A 118 5.67 -3.22 11.67
N LEU A 119 6.10 -2.53 10.60
CA LEU A 119 6.87 -1.29 10.71
C LEU A 119 6.02 -0.03 10.99
N ASP A 120 4.69 -0.14 11.00
CA ASP A 120 3.76 0.99 11.09
C ASP A 120 3.97 1.85 12.34
N HIS A 121 4.25 1.22 13.48
CA HIS A 121 4.58 1.90 14.74
C HIS A 121 5.84 2.80 14.66
N LEU A 122 6.70 2.58 13.65
CA LEU A 122 7.88 3.39 13.38
C LEU A 122 7.67 4.43 12.27
N VAL A 123 6.61 4.33 11.46
CA VAL A 123 6.36 5.23 10.32
C VAL A 123 6.15 6.69 10.77
N PRO A 124 5.27 7.02 11.74
CA PRO A 124 5.14 8.40 12.24
C PRO A 124 6.45 9.00 12.74
N LEU A 125 7.25 8.22 13.48
CA LEU A 125 8.54 8.64 14.01
C LEU A 125 9.56 8.89 12.89
N ARG A 126 9.64 8.01 11.89
CA ARG A 126 10.50 8.14 10.71
C ARG A 126 10.09 9.31 9.81
N GLN A 127 8.79 9.60 9.71
CA GLN A 127 8.24 10.79 9.07
C GLN A 127 8.34 12.07 9.92
N GLY A 128 8.91 11.99 11.14
CA GLY A 128 9.16 13.13 12.00
C GLY A 128 7.91 13.77 12.64
N TRP A 129 6.77 13.06 12.66
CA TRP A 129 5.50 13.54 13.20
C TRP A 129 5.68 14.03 14.64
N ARG A 130 5.15 15.23 14.96
CA ARG A 130 5.37 15.87 16.26
C ARG A 130 4.77 15.08 17.42
N LEU A 131 3.59 14.49 17.21
CA LEU A 131 2.86 13.73 18.23
C LEU A 131 3.69 12.54 18.75
N THR A 132 4.29 11.76 17.85
CA THR A 132 5.02 10.53 18.21
C THR A 132 6.46 10.77 18.68
N ARG A 133 6.80 12.00 19.10
CA ARG A 133 8.08 12.31 19.78
C ARG A 133 8.02 12.11 21.29
N SER A 134 6.82 12.06 21.89
CA SER A 134 6.62 11.70 23.29
C SER A 134 6.05 10.29 23.41
N TRP A 135 6.35 9.62 24.53
CA TRP A 135 5.77 8.31 24.85
C TRP A 135 4.24 8.34 24.87
N THR A 136 3.65 9.42 25.41
CA THR A 136 2.19 9.63 25.43
C THR A 136 1.61 9.70 24.02
N GLY A 137 2.21 10.46 23.11
CA GLY A 137 1.69 10.61 21.75
C GLY A 137 1.92 9.37 20.88
N LEU A 138 2.99 8.61 21.12
CA LEU A 138 3.16 7.28 20.54
C LEU A 138 2.11 6.29 21.09
N GLY A 139 1.83 6.33 22.39
CA GLY A 139 0.79 5.52 23.02
C GLY A 139 -0.60 5.83 22.47
N LEU A 140 -0.95 7.11 22.29
CA LEU A 140 -2.20 7.54 21.65
C LEU A 140 -2.30 7.08 20.19
N PHE A 141 -1.20 7.12 19.43
CA PHE A 141 -1.16 6.58 18.06
C PHE A 141 -1.44 5.07 18.05
N LEU A 142 -0.77 4.30 18.91
CA LEU A 142 -0.96 2.85 19.02
C LEU A 142 -2.37 2.48 19.51
N LEU A 143 -2.94 3.26 20.44
CA LEU A 143 -4.31 3.09 20.91
C LEU A 143 -5.33 3.39 19.81
N ALA A 144 -5.12 4.44 19.01
CA ALA A 144 -5.97 4.75 17.87
C ALA A 144 -5.87 3.66 16.78
N TYR A 145 -4.66 3.17 16.50
CA TYR A 145 -4.43 2.06 15.57
C TYR A 145 -5.20 0.81 16.03
N LEU A 146 -5.01 0.40 17.29
CA LEU A 146 -5.72 -0.75 17.89
C LEU A 146 -7.23 -0.53 17.91
N GLY A 147 -7.70 0.70 18.17
CA GLY A 147 -9.12 1.05 18.13
C GLY A 147 -9.75 0.81 16.76
N VAL A 148 -9.03 1.10 15.66
CA VAL A 148 -9.48 0.77 14.30
C VAL A 148 -9.50 -0.75 14.06
N VAL A 149 -8.49 -1.49 14.53
CA VAL A 149 -8.48 -2.97 14.44
C VAL A 149 -9.68 -3.58 15.17
N LEU A 150 -9.93 -3.16 16.42
CA LEU A 150 -11.04 -3.66 17.24
C LEU A 150 -12.39 -3.26 16.67
N LEU A 151 -12.54 -2.03 16.16
CA LEU A 151 -13.74 -1.58 15.47
C LEU A 151 -14.04 -2.47 14.25
N TYR A 152 -13.01 -2.79 13.46
CA TYR A 152 -13.17 -3.64 12.28
C TYR A 152 -13.55 -5.09 12.62
N LEU A 153 -12.98 -5.65 13.68
CA LEU A 153 -13.41 -6.94 14.23
C LEU A 153 -14.85 -6.89 14.78
N GLY A 154 -15.30 -5.74 15.31
CA GLY A 154 -16.70 -5.49 15.64
C GLY A 154 -17.61 -5.44 14.41
N VAL A 155 -17.15 -4.89 13.27
CA VAL A 155 -17.92 -4.97 12.02
C VAL A 155 -18.02 -6.41 11.53
N TRP A 156 -16.99 -7.24 11.70
CA TRP A 156 -17.07 -8.68 11.39
C TRP A 156 -18.13 -9.43 12.21
N THR A 157 -18.30 -9.14 13.51
CA THR A 157 -19.32 -9.80 14.35
C THR A 157 -20.75 -9.37 14.01
N VAL A 158 -20.95 -8.15 13.50
CA VAL A 158 -22.28 -7.59 13.23
C VAL A 158 -22.67 -7.75 11.76
N TRP A 159 -21.82 -7.33 10.82
CA TRP A 159 -22.05 -7.34 9.37
C TRP A 159 -20.85 -7.95 8.60
N PRO A 160 -20.62 -9.27 8.68
CA PRO A 160 -19.45 -9.92 8.10
C PRO A 160 -19.32 -9.73 6.58
N MET A 161 -20.43 -9.64 5.83
CA MET A 161 -20.37 -9.35 4.39
C MET A 161 -19.94 -7.91 4.07
N VAL A 162 -20.24 -6.95 4.96
CA VAL A 162 -19.77 -5.56 4.82
C VAL A 162 -18.28 -5.49 5.15
N ALA A 163 -17.82 -6.23 6.17
CA ALA A 163 -16.40 -6.37 6.46
C ALA A 163 -15.65 -7.03 5.29
N TYR A 164 -16.14 -8.16 4.76
CA TYR A 164 -15.56 -8.87 3.63
C TYR A 164 -15.40 -7.96 2.39
N TRP A 165 -16.46 -7.30 1.94
CA TRP A 165 -16.39 -6.39 0.80
C TRP A 165 -15.55 -5.14 1.08
N GLY A 166 -15.62 -4.60 2.30
CA GLY A 166 -14.77 -3.50 2.75
C GLY A 166 -13.29 -3.86 2.74
N PHE A 167 -12.94 -5.12 3.05
CA PHE A 167 -11.57 -5.62 3.00
C PHE A 167 -11.05 -5.70 1.57
N LEU A 168 -11.83 -6.29 0.66
CA LEU A 168 -11.47 -6.39 -0.75
C LEU A 168 -11.30 -4.99 -1.37
N LEU A 169 -12.21 -4.05 -1.07
CA LEU A 169 -12.10 -2.66 -1.53
C LEU A 169 -10.87 -1.95 -0.96
N THR A 170 -10.61 -2.09 0.35
CA THR A 170 -9.43 -1.48 1.01
C THR A 170 -8.14 -2.03 0.43
N SER A 171 -8.08 -3.35 0.20
CA SER A 171 -6.93 -4.03 -0.40
C SER A 171 -6.70 -3.57 -1.84
N ALA A 172 -7.75 -3.48 -2.66
CA ALA A 172 -7.64 -2.94 -4.01
C ALA A 172 -7.07 -1.52 -4.02
N LEU A 173 -7.62 -0.61 -3.20
CA LEU A 173 -7.16 0.78 -3.16
C LEU A 173 -5.74 0.91 -2.61
N HIS A 174 -5.35 0.09 -1.63
CA HIS A 174 -4.01 0.06 -1.06
C HIS A 174 -2.96 -0.48 -2.04
N TRP A 175 -3.24 -1.61 -2.68
CA TRP A 175 -2.37 -2.23 -3.68
C TRP A 175 -2.24 -1.33 -4.91
N GLY A 176 -3.35 -0.74 -5.39
CA GLY A 176 -3.36 0.21 -6.50
C GLY A 176 -2.54 1.47 -6.23
N HIS A 177 -2.59 2.03 -5.02
CA HIS A 177 -1.71 3.13 -4.62
C HIS A 177 -0.23 2.71 -4.54
N GLY A 178 0.05 1.54 -3.97
CA GLY A 178 1.41 1.01 -3.83
C GLY A 178 2.10 0.77 -5.18
N ASP A 179 1.40 0.12 -6.12
CA ASP A 179 1.92 -0.12 -7.46
C ASP A 179 2.02 1.19 -8.27
N LEU A 180 1.05 2.12 -8.17
CA LEU A 180 1.16 3.42 -8.84
C LEU A 180 2.37 4.24 -8.33
N ASP A 181 2.66 4.24 -7.02
CA ASP A 181 3.86 4.89 -6.48
C ASP A 181 5.15 4.22 -6.96
N PHE A 182 5.16 2.90 -7.12
CA PHE A 182 6.28 2.18 -7.75
C PHE A 182 6.48 2.64 -9.20
N LEU A 183 5.42 2.72 -10.00
CA LEU A 183 5.48 3.19 -11.39
C LEU A 183 6.00 4.64 -11.49
N GLU A 184 5.48 5.54 -10.66
CA GLU A 184 5.93 6.94 -10.58
C GLU A 184 7.42 7.04 -10.19
N ARG A 185 7.84 6.35 -9.11
CA ARG A 185 9.21 6.48 -8.56
C ARG A 185 10.28 5.68 -9.30
N ARG A 186 9.91 4.60 -9.98
CA ARG A 186 10.88 3.63 -10.55
C ARG A 186 10.87 3.57 -12.07
N LEU A 187 9.70 3.70 -12.70
CA LEU A 187 9.58 3.76 -14.16
C LEU A 187 9.41 5.21 -14.68
N GLY A 188 9.33 6.19 -13.76
CA GLY A 188 9.26 7.62 -14.10
C GLY A 188 7.89 8.05 -14.64
N ARG A 189 6.84 7.26 -14.40
CA ARG A 189 5.49 7.53 -14.90
C ARG A 189 5.02 8.93 -14.48
N ALA A 190 4.52 9.70 -15.44
CA ALA A 190 3.99 11.04 -15.18
C ALA A 190 2.63 10.95 -14.47
N ARG A 191 2.46 11.67 -13.35
CA ARG A 191 1.19 11.69 -12.62
C ARG A 191 0.19 12.64 -13.25
N ALA A 192 -0.70 12.11 -14.08
CA ALA A 192 -1.85 12.82 -14.61
C ALA A 192 -3.05 12.75 -13.66
N TRP A 193 -4.05 13.61 -13.86
CA TRP A 193 -5.31 13.50 -13.11
C TRP A 193 -6.09 12.21 -13.46
N HIS A 194 -5.83 11.63 -14.63
CA HIS A 194 -6.40 10.38 -15.12
C HIS A 194 -5.84 9.11 -14.46
N SER A 195 -4.75 9.20 -13.67
CA SER A 195 -4.05 8.03 -13.12
C SER A 195 -4.89 7.14 -12.19
N GLY A 196 -6.11 7.56 -11.85
CA GLY A 196 -7.13 6.73 -11.22
C GLY A 196 -7.44 5.45 -12.01
N ALA A 197 -7.43 5.46 -13.35
CA ALA A 197 -7.65 4.24 -14.13
C ALA A 197 -6.55 3.19 -13.89
N THR A 198 -5.29 3.63 -13.87
CA THR A 198 -4.14 2.74 -13.58
C THR A 198 -4.11 2.29 -12.13
N LEU A 199 -4.43 3.17 -11.17
CA LEU A 199 -4.62 2.80 -9.77
C LEU A 199 -5.69 1.71 -9.62
N LEU A 200 -6.88 1.93 -10.18
CA LEU A 200 -7.99 1.00 -10.11
C LEU A 200 -7.65 -0.33 -10.80
N LEU A 201 -6.98 -0.32 -11.94
CA LEU A 201 -6.54 -1.56 -12.60
C LEU A 201 -5.55 -2.32 -11.72
N ARG A 202 -4.46 -1.67 -11.27
CA ARG A 202 -3.41 -2.31 -10.45
C ARG A 202 -3.96 -2.86 -9.13
N GLY A 203 -4.91 -2.15 -8.54
CA GLY A 203 -5.61 -2.58 -7.33
C GLY A 203 -6.58 -3.73 -7.54
N SER A 204 -7.39 -3.66 -8.61
CA SER A 204 -8.42 -4.66 -8.88
C SER A 204 -7.89 -5.94 -9.52
N LEU A 205 -6.75 -5.92 -10.24
CA LEU A 205 -6.18 -7.11 -10.88
C LEU A 205 -6.09 -8.34 -9.94
N PRO A 206 -5.41 -8.26 -8.77
CA PRO A 206 -5.28 -9.37 -7.82
C PRO A 206 -6.57 -9.69 -7.03
N ILE A 207 -7.71 -9.09 -7.36
CA ILE A 207 -8.98 -9.32 -6.63
C ILE A 207 -10.10 -9.69 -7.60
N VAL A 208 -10.38 -8.83 -8.59
CA VAL A 208 -11.46 -9.02 -9.55
C VAL A 208 -11.16 -10.14 -10.55
N VAL A 209 -9.92 -10.27 -11.02
CA VAL A 209 -9.55 -11.35 -11.94
C VAL A 209 -9.69 -12.74 -11.28
N PRO A 210 -9.09 -13.02 -10.10
CA PRO A 210 -9.28 -14.30 -9.45
C PRO A 210 -10.72 -14.49 -8.91
N PHE A 211 -11.46 -13.43 -8.56
CA PHE A 211 -12.90 -13.52 -8.24
C PHE A 211 -13.72 -14.02 -9.44
N LEU A 212 -13.44 -13.52 -10.64
CA LEU A 212 -14.16 -13.91 -11.86
C LEU A 212 -13.72 -15.28 -12.39
N ALA A 213 -12.44 -15.65 -12.22
CA ALA A 213 -11.89 -16.93 -12.64
C ALA A 213 -12.19 -18.09 -11.68
N PHE A 214 -12.25 -17.81 -10.37
CA PHE A 214 -12.44 -18.80 -9.31
C PHE A 214 -13.55 -18.36 -8.30
N PRO A 215 -14.80 -18.15 -8.76
CA PRO A 215 -15.88 -17.63 -7.91
C PRO A 215 -16.12 -18.50 -6.67
N ASP A 216 -16.05 -19.83 -6.80
CA ASP A 216 -16.24 -20.77 -5.70
C ASP A 216 -15.23 -20.56 -4.56
N ALA A 217 -13.99 -20.17 -4.86
CA ALA A 217 -12.97 -19.89 -3.84
C ALA A 217 -13.36 -18.65 -3.01
N TYR A 218 -13.88 -17.62 -3.67
CA TYR A 218 -14.39 -16.43 -3.00
C TYR A 218 -15.67 -16.72 -2.21
N GLU A 219 -16.55 -17.60 -2.70
CA GLU A 219 -17.73 -18.04 -1.94
C GLU A 219 -17.37 -18.86 -0.70
N ARG A 220 -16.46 -19.84 -0.81
CA ARG A 220 -15.96 -20.61 0.36
C ARG A 220 -15.33 -19.68 1.39
N LEU A 221 -14.50 -18.73 0.95
CA LEU A 221 -13.85 -17.75 1.83
C LEU A 221 -14.87 -16.84 2.53
N ALA A 222 -15.89 -16.35 1.82
CA ALA A 222 -16.96 -15.53 2.41
C ALA A 222 -17.80 -16.32 3.42
N ARG A 223 -18.11 -17.59 3.13
CA ARG A 223 -18.87 -18.49 4.02
C ARG A 223 -18.10 -18.84 5.29
N GLY A 224 -16.84 -19.25 5.18
CA GLY A 224 -15.97 -19.50 6.33
C GLY A 224 -15.80 -18.26 7.21
N ALA A 225 -15.73 -17.07 6.59
CA ALA A 225 -15.58 -15.82 7.32
C ALA A 225 -16.87 -15.44 8.07
N ALA A 226 -18.04 -15.65 7.46
CA ALA A 226 -19.32 -15.49 8.16
C ALA A 226 -19.47 -16.49 9.33
N GLN A 227 -19.17 -17.78 9.09
CA GLN A 227 -19.29 -18.85 10.09
C GLN A 227 -18.40 -18.62 11.31
N ALA A 228 -17.14 -18.20 11.11
CA ALA A 228 -16.21 -17.86 12.19
C ALA A 228 -16.80 -16.82 13.17
N PHE A 229 -17.59 -15.88 12.64
CA PHE A 229 -18.23 -14.78 13.36
C PHE A 229 -19.73 -15.00 13.66
N HIS A 230 -20.18 -16.26 13.72
CA HIS A 230 -21.56 -16.67 14.07
C HIS A 230 -22.66 -16.26 13.06
N ALA A 231 -22.30 -15.83 11.85
CA ALA A 231 -23.27 -15.58 10.79
C ALA A 231 -23.40 -16.76 9.85
N SER A 232 -24.61 -17.05 9.40
CA SER A 232 -24.88 -17.96 8.28
C SER A 232 -25.22 -17.16 7.02
N LEU A 233 -24.74 -17.63 5.88
CA LEU A 233 -25.11 -17.09 4.56
C LEU A 233 -26.12 -18.03 3.88
N PRO A 234 -27.03 -17.52 3.02
CA PRO A 234 -28.01 -18.34 2.31
C PRO A 234 -27.35 -19.51 1.54
N ALA A 235 -28.09 -20.61 1.36
CA ALA A 235 -27.65 -21.71 0.50
C ALA A 235 -27.75 -21.32 -0.99
N GLY A 236 -26.91 -21.93 -1.83
CA GLY A 236 -26.79 -21.60 -3.27
C GLY A 236 -25.69 -20.56 -3.56
N PRO A 237 -25.57 -20.08 -4.81
CA PRO A 237 -24.57 -19.06 -5.16
C PRO A 237 -24.77 -17.76 -4.37
N LEU A 238 -23.68 -17.16 -3.89
CA LEU A 238 -23.69 -15.84 -3.26
C LEU A 238 -23.78 -14.72 -4.31
N TRP A 239 -23.26 -14.96 -5.51
CA TRP A 239 -23.16 -13.97 -6.57
C TRP A 239 -24.01 -14.37 -7.79
N SER A 240 -24.76 -13.42 -8.36
CA SER A 240 -25.55 -13.68 -9.58
C SER A 240 -24.67 -13.61 -10.83
N ALA A 241 -25.06 -14.34 -11.89
CA ALA A 241 -24.39 -14.24 -13.19
C ALA A 241 -24.35 -12.79 -13.70
N SER A 242 -25.43 -12.02 -13.51
CA SER A 242 -25.51 -10.60 -13.89
C SER A 242 -24.52 -9.73 -13.10
N PHE A 243 -24.25 -10.03 -11.83
CA PHE A 243 -23.22 -9.35 -11.04
C PHE A 243 -21.83 -9.60 -11.62
N SER A 244 -21.48 -10.86 -11.88
CA SER A 244 -20.19 -11.24 -12.47
C SER A 244 -19.99 -10.65 -13.87
N GLN A 245 -21.05 -10.61 -14.69
CA GLN A 245 -21.05 -9.94 -16.00
C GLN A 245 -20.83 -8.43 -15.87
N GLY A 246 -21.57 -7.75 -14.99
CA GLY A 246 -21.40 -6.32 -14.73
C GLY A 246 -20.00 -5.98 -14.24
N LEU A 247 -19.45 -6.77 -13.31
CA LEU A 247 -18.08 -6.64 -12.82
C LEU A 247 -17.05 -6.86 -13.93
N THR A 248 -17.27 -7.83 -14.82
CA THR A 248 -16.42 -8.07 -16.00
C THR A 248 -16.40 -6.86 -16.94
N VAL A 249 -17.56 -6.28 -17.25
CA VAL A 249 -17.67 -5.09 -18.12
C VAL A 249 -16.95 -3.89 -17.49
N ILE A 250 -17.13 -3.65 -16.18
CA ILE A 250 -16.43 -2.59 -15.45
C ILE A 250 -14.92 -2.80 -15.46
N PHE A 251 -14.46 -4.04 -15.20
CA PHE A 251 -13.04 -4.36 -15.20
C PHE A 251 -12.39 -4.18 -16.59
N VAL A 252 -13.06 -4.64 -17.66
CA VAL A 252 -12.59 -4.43 -19.04
C VAL A 252 -12.53 -2.95 -19.39
N ALA A 253 -13.52 -2.15 -18.98
CA ALA A 253 -13.48 -0.70 -19.18
C ALA A 253 -12.29 -0.04 -18.43
N VAL A 254 -12.04 -0.41 -17.18
CA VAL A 254 -10.89 0.06 -16.39
C VAL A 254 -9.55 -0.37 -17.01
N LEU A 255 -9.46 -1.61 -17.53
CA LEU A 255 -8.30 -2.12 -18.26
C LEU A 255 -8.02 -1.29 -19.51
N LEU A 256 -9.00 -1.09 -20.38
CA LEU A 256 -8.84 -0.30 -21.60
C LEU A 256 -8.46 1.17 -21.30
N LEU A 257 -9.06 1.77 -20.28
CA LEU A 257 -8.71 3.12 -19.82
C LEU A 257 -7.27 3.19 -19.28
N SER A 258 -6.82 2.18 -18.53
CA SER A 258 -5.44 2.13 -18.01
C SER A 258 -4.41 1.84 -19.11
N VAL A 259 -4.75 1.07 -20.14
CA VAL A 259 -3.90 0.91 -21.34
C VAL A 259 -3.72 2.26 -22.03
N ALA A 260 -4.81 3.00 -22.27
CA ALA A 260 -4.76 4.33 -22.86
C ALA A 260 -4.00 5.35 -21.98
N ASP A 261 -4.18 5.30 -20.66
CA ASP A 261 -3.43 6.11 -19.67
C ASP A 261 -1.94 5.74 -19.69
N THR A 262 -1.59 4.46 -19.88
CA THR A 262 -0.19 4.01 -19.96
C THR A 262 0.52 4.45 -21.25
N LEU A 263 -0.16 4.37 -22.39
CA LEU A 263 0.39 4.90 -23.66
C LEU A 263 0.59 6.42 -23.66
N ARG A 264 -0.08 7.15 -22.75
CA ARG A 264 0.05 8.61 -22.60
C ARG A 264 1.04 9.04 -21.50
N CYS A 265 1.09 8.32 -20.38
CA CYS A 265 1.78 8.77 -19.18
C CYS A 265 3.07 7.99 -18.82
N ALA A 266 3.39 6.90 -19.52
CA ALA A 266 4.67 6.22 -19.36
C ALA A 266 5.85 7.10 -19.81
N ALA A 267 6.98 7.02 -19.11
CA ALA A 267 8.15 7.86 -19.40
C ALA A 267 8.83 7.56 -20.76
N SER A 268 8.60 6.37 -21.30
CA SER A 268 9.16 5.89 -22.58
C SER A 268 8.41 4.65 -23.06
N ASP A 269 8.57 4.30 -24.34
CA ASP A 269 7.98 3.08 -24.92
C ASP A 269 8.41 1.81 -24.15
N ARG A 270 9.65 1.77 -23.65
CA ARG A 270 10.15 0.66 -22.80
C ARG A 270 9.46 0.62 -21.44
N ALA A 271 9.12 1.76 -20.86
CA ALA A 271 8.33 1.82 -19.63
C ALA A 271 6.89 1.36 -19.91
N ALA A 272 6.26 1.82 -21.00
CA ALA A 272 4.93 1.39 -21.41
C ALA A 272 4.85 -0.13 -21.65
N VAL A 273 5.80 -0.70 -22.39
CA VAL A 273 5.90 -2.16 -22.61
C VAL A 273 6.07 -2.90 -21.29
N THR A 274 6.95 -2.42 -20.39
CA THR A 274 7.12 -3.00 -19.06
C THR A 274 5.81 -2.99 -18.27
N GLU A 275 5.11 -1.85 -18.22
CA GLU A 275 3.85 -1.70 -17.49
C GLU A 275 2.74 -2.60 -18.02
N LEU A 276 2.59 -2.69 -19.34
CA LEU A 276 1.61 -3.55 -20.00
C LEU A 276 1.96 -5.04 -19.84
N ALA A 277 3.24 -5.39 -19.88
CA ALA A 277 3.68 -6.76 -19.69
C ALA A 277 3.53 -7.24 -18.22
N GLU A 278 3.66 -6.36 -17.23
CA GLU A 278 3.27 -6.67 -15.83
C GLU A 278 1.78 -6.98 -15.73
N VAL A 279 0.93 -6.16 -16.35
CA VAL A 279 -0.54 -6.38 -16.37
C VAL A 279 -0.87 -7.71 -17.06
N ALA A 280 -0.24 -8.01 -18.20
CA ALA A 280 -0.46 -9.26 -18.94
C ALA A 280 0.01 -10.50 -18.14
N LEU A 281 1.18 -10.43 -17.50
CA LEU A 281 1.69 -11.51 -16.65
C LEU A 281 0.76 -11.78 -15.47
N LEU A 282 0.33 -10.73 -14.77
CA LEU A 282 -0.56 -10.88 -13.62
C LEU A 282 -1.97 -11.34 -14.03
N LEU A 283 -2.52 -10.85 -15.16
CA LEU A 283 -3.76 -11.39 -15.75
C LEU A 283 -3.66 -12.90 -16.02
N LEU A 284 -2.54 -13.34 -16.60
CA LEU A 284 -2.30 -14.75 -16.90
C LEU A 284 -2.17 -15.59 -15.61
N VAL A 285 -1.44 -15.11 -14.61
CA VAL A 285 -1.33 -15.80 -13.32
C VAL A 285 -2.69 -15.89 -12.61
N PHE A 286 -3.44 -14.80 -12.49
CA PHE A 286 -4.72 -14.79 -11.77
C PHE A 286 -5.89 -15.47 -12.52
N THR A 287 -5.72 -15.83 -13.79
CA THR A 287 -6.70 -16.65 -14.53
C THR A 287 -6.33 -18.14 -14.60
N GLN A 288 -5.04 -18.49 -14.46
CA GLN A 288 -4.56 -19.86 -14.63
C GLN A 288 -4.20 -20.57 -13.33
N VAL A 289 -3.88 -19.82 -12.26
CA VAL A 289 -3.39 -20.38 -10.98
C VAL A 289 -4.44 -20.13 -9.89
N PRO A 290 -4.77 -21.13 -9.04
CA PRO A 290 -5.76 -21.00 -7.97
C PRO A 290 -5.66 -19.69 -7.17
N ALA A 291 -6.80 -19.09 -6.85
CA ALA A 291 -6.89 -17.75 -6.27
C ALA A 291 -6.08 -17.63 -4.97
N GLU A 292 -6.19 -18.60 -4.06
CA GLU A 292 -5.54 -18.59 -2.76
C GLU A 292 -4.00 -18.59 -2.89
N LEU A 293 -3.49 -19.35 -3.86
CA LEU A 293 -2.07 -19.49 -4.18
C LEU A 293 -1.51 -18.25 -4.86
N SER A 294 -2.19 -17.78 -5.91
CA SER A 294 -1.76 -16.63 -6.71
C SER A 294 -1.82 -15.33 -5.93
N ILE A 295 -2.89 -15.10 -5.15
CA ILE A 295 -3.03 -13.93 -4.28
C ILE A 295 -2.02 -13.98 -3.14
N GLY A 296 -1.83 -15.15 -2.51
CA GLY A 296 -0.84 -15.31 -1.44
C GLY A 296 0.59 -14.95 -1.89
N LEU A 297 1.01 -15.46 -3.04
CA LEU A 297 2.35 -15.16 -3.59
C LEU A 297 2.47 -13.74 -4.17
N TYR A 298 1.42 -13.19 -4.78
CA TYR A 298 1.38 -11.78 -5.17
C TYR A 298 1.53 -10.86 -3.96
N PHE A 299 0.74 -11.09 -2.91
CA PHE A 299 0.79 -10.29 -1.70
C PHE A 299 2.20 -10.28 -1.08
N THR A 300 2.87 -11.44 -0.97
CA THR A 300 4.21 -11.53 -0.38
C THR A 300 5.34 -11.05 -1.28
N LEU A 301 5.41 -11.56 -2.52
CA LEU A 301 6.59 -11.42 -3.39
C LEU A 301 6.46 -10.26 -4.39
N TRP A 302 5.26 -9.73 -4.58
CA TRP A 302 5.01 -8.54 -5.41
C TRP A 302 4.73 -7.31 -4.54
N HIS A 303 3.56 -7.24 -3.89
CA HIS A 303 3.13 -6.05 -3.16
C HIS A 303 3.98 -5.77 -1.92
N ALA A 304 4.08 -6.72 -1.00
CA ALA A 304 4.84 -6.53 0.24
C ALA A 304 6.34 -6.33 -0.02
N TRP A 305 6.89 -6.99 -1.03
CA TRP A 305 8.28 -6.76 -1.46
C TRP A 305 8.53 -5.33 -1.96
N ARG A 306 7.68 -4.82 -2.86
CA ARG A 306 7.73 -3.43 -3.36
C ARG A 306 7.53 -2.43 -2.22
N HIS A 307 6.56 -2.68 -1.36
CA HIS A 307 6.23 -1.82 -0.22
C HIS A 307 7.34 -1.78 0.84
N LEU A 308 7.96 -2.92 1.17
CA LEU A 308 9.10 -2.97 2.08
C LEU A 308 10.27 -2.13 1.53
N GLY A 309 10.54 -2.20 0.23
CA GLY A 309 11.49 -1.32 -0.45
C GLY A 309 11.19 0.16 -0.21
N ARG A 310 9.91 0.56 -0.33
CA ARG A 310 9.42 1.93 -0.06
C ARG A 310 9.60 2.35 1.40
N LEU A 311 9.22 1.50 2.35
CA LEU A 311 9.34 1.77 3.80
C LEU A 311 10.81 1.90 4.26
N LEU A 312 11.73 1.15 3.64
CA LEU A 312 13.15 1.24 3.93
C LEU A 312 13.77 2.57 3.46
N GLU A 313 13.21 3.22 2.43
CA GLU A 313 13.63 4.56 1.97
C GLU A 313 13.20 5.70 2.90
N LEU A 314 12.23 5.48 3.79
CA LEU A 314 11.78 6.48 4.76
C LEU A 314 12.81 6.75 5.86
N ASN A 315 13.71 5.80 6.13
CA ASN A 315 14.90 6.08 6.91
C ASN A 315 15.77 7.02 6.06
N SER A 316 15.98 8.26 6.49
CA SER A 316 16.51 9.40 5.70
C SER A 316 17.98 9.30 5.26
N ARG A 317 18.51 8.08 5.14
CA ARG A 317 19.78 7.75 4.49
C ARG A 317 19.43 6.88 3.29
N PRO A 318 19.77 7.27 2.04
CA PRO A 318 19.42 6.48 0.86
C PRO A 318 19.90 5.04 1.03
N LEU A 319 19.06 4.08 0.62
CA LEU A 319 19.25 2.63 0.75
C LEU A 319 20.69 2.22 0.38
N LYS A 320 21.57 2.17 1.39
CA LYS A 320 22.88 1.54 1.26
C LYS A 320 22.66 0.04 1.41
N LEU A 321 22.16 -0.58 0.35
CA LEU A 321 22.26 -2.02 0.13
C LEU A 321 23.74 -2.38 -0.06
N ARG A 322 24.49 -2.32 1.04
CA ARG A 322 25.64 -3.20 1.26
C ARG A 322 25.11 -4.64 1.25
N PRO A 323 25.95 -5.66 0.96
CA PRO A 323 25.56 -7.05 1.18
C PRO A 323 24.92 -7.19 2.56
N VAL A 324 23.79 -7.90 2.63
CA VAL A 324 22.85 -7.89 3.78
C VAL A 324 23.60 -8.24 5.05
N SER A 325 24.00 -7.21 5.80
CA SER A 325 24.79 -7.44 7.01
C SER A 325 23.90 -8.11 8.06
N LEU A 326 24.42 -9.12 8.74
CA LEU A 326 23.71 -9.82 9.82
C LEU A 326 23.16 -8.84 10.89
N ARG A 327 23.87 -7.73 11.13
CA ARG A 327 23.41 -6.64 12.02
C ARG A 327 22.18 -5.91 11.46
N GLY A 328 22.14 -5.65 10.15
CA GLY A 328 20.99 -5.04 9.47
C GLY A 328 19.77 -5.96 9.45
N LEU A 329 19.97 -7.25 9.15
CA LEU A 329 18.92 -8.26 9.21
C LEU A 329 18.38 -8.44 10.64
N ARG A 330 19.26 -8.53 11.65
CA ARG A 330 18.88 -8.56 13.07
C ARG A 330 18.08 -7.32 13.48
N ARG A 331 18.49 -6.12 13.03
CA ARG A 331 17.74 -4.89 13.31
C ARG A 331 16.37 -4.89 12.63
N LEU A 332 16.26 -5.37 11.39
CA LEU A 332 14.97 -5.51 10.72
C LEU A 332 14.07 -6.50 11.46
N ALA A 333 14.59 -7.67 11.86
CA ALA A 333 13.84 -8.64 12.66
C ALA A 333 13.36 -8.02 13.99
N LEU A 334 14.22 -7.29 14.71
CA LEU A 334 13.84 -6.58 15.94
C LEU A 334 12.82 -5.45 15.70
N ASP A 335 12.93 -4.69 14.61
CA ASP A 335 11.94 -3.68 14.22
C ASP A 335 10.57 -4.33 13.89
N LEU A 336 10.53 -5.56 13.34
CA LEU A 336 9.28 -6.28 12.99
C LEU A 336 8.65 -7.03 14.17
N THR A 337 9.47 -7.57 15.07
CA THR A 337 9.05 -8.54 16.12
C THR A 337 7.85 -8.07 16.97
N PRO A 338 7.78 -6.82 17.50
CA PRO A 338 6.73 -6.44 18.46
C PRO A 338 5.31 -6.57 17.90
N ILE A 339 5.08 -6.00 16.71
CA ILE A 339 3.75 -6.03 16.08
C ILE A 339 3.42 -7.43 15.57
N THR A 340 4.42 -8.18 15.07
CA THR A 340 4.22 -9.59 14.68
C THR A 340 3.79 -10.45 15.88
N LEU A 341 4.43 -10.31 17.05
CA LEU A 341 4.04 -11.05 18.26
C LEU A 341 2.64 -10.65 18.76
N ILE A 342 2.30 -9.35 18.76
CA ILE A 342 0.96 -8.88 19.12
C ILE A 342 -0.08 -9.50 18.19
N ALA A 343 0.14 -9.45 16.87
CA ALA A 343 -0.81 -9.98 15.90
C ALA A 343 -0.91 -11.52 15.91
N LEU A 344 0.17 -12.24 16.20
CA LEU A 344 0.11 -13.69 16.47
C LEU A 344 -0.68 -13.98 17.75
N GLY A 345 -0.54 -13.16 18.80
CA GLY A 345 -1.35 -13.24 20.01
C GLY A 345 -2.84 -12.98 19.73
N MET A 346 -3.15 -12.00 18.87
CA MET A 346 -4.53 -11.74 18.40
C MET A 346 -5.08 -12.90 17.57
N LEU A 347 -4.28 -13.50 16.69
CA LEU A 347 -4.68 -14.68 15.92
C LEU A 347 -4.94 -15.88 16.83
N GLY A 348 -4.09 -16.11 17.82
CA GLY A 348 -4.27 -17.17 18.82
C GLY A 348 -5.51 -16.94 19.69
N GLY A 349 -5.77 -15.71 20.14
CA GLY A 349 -6.97 -15.37 20.89
C GLY A 349 -8.25 -15.53 20.05
N LEU A 350 -8.22 -15.08 18.80
CA LEU A 350 -9.33 -15.23 17.85
C LEU A 350 -9.57 -16.71 17.50
N PHE A 351 -8.51 -17.51 17.38
CA PHE A 351 -8.58 -18.96 17.21
C PHE A 351 -9.22 -19.63 18.43
N LEU A 352 -8.77 -19.35 19.65
CA LEU A 352 -9.36 -19.91 20.87
C LEU A 352 -10.84 -19.53 21.04
N TRP A 353 -11.22 -18.29 20.67
CA TRP A 353 -12.61 -17.83 20.68
C TRP A 353 -13.51 -18.52 19.63
N SER A 354 -12.92 -18.94 18.51
CA SER A 354 -13.65 -19.56 17.39
C SER A 354 -13.50 -21.08 17.29
N ALA A 355 -12.55 -21.69 17.99
CA ALA A 355 -12.17 -23.11 17.87
C ALA A 355 -13.35 -24.10 17.89
N PRO A 356 -14.42 -23.94 18.71
CA PRO A 356 -15.59 -24.83 18.64
C PRO A 356 -16.36 -24.82 17.31
N ARG A 357 -16.08 -23.85 16.43
CA ARG A 357 -16.75 -23.59 15.14
C ARG A 357 -15.84 -23.83 13.92
N LEU A 358 -14.55 -24.13 14.14
CA LEU A 358 -13.57 -24.39 13.09
C LEU A 358 -13.53 -25.91 12.86
N HIS A 359 -13.88 -26.33 11.65
CA HIS A 359 -13.94 -27.76 11.29
C HIS A 359 -13.03 -28.09 10.09
N SER A 360 -12.48 -27.08 9.43
CA SER A 360 -11.66 -27.19 8.21
C SER A 360 -10.47 -26.21 8.22
N ALA A 361 -9.53 -26.43 7.29
CA ALA A 361 -8.47 -25.47 7.00
C ALA A 361 -8.99 -24.16 6.35
N GLU A 362 -10.17 -24.21 5.71
CA GLU A 362 -10.82 -23.05 5.12
C GLU A 362 -11.35 -22.10 6.22
N ASP A 363 -11.95 -22.64 7.28
CA ASP A 363 -12.40 -21.85 8.44
C ASP A 363 -11.22 -21.10 9.10
N LEU A 364 -10.08 -21.78 9.26
CA LEU A 364 -8.85 -21.18 9.78
C LEU A 364 -8.31 -20.08 8.85
N THR A 365 -8.37 -20.31 7.53
CA THR A 365 -7.96 -19.32 6.52
C THR A 365 -8.86 -18.09 6.55
N ALA A 366 -10.16 -18.27 6.74
CA ALA A 366 -11.12 -17.18 6.84
C ALA A 366 -11.01 -16.39 8.16
N LEU A 367 -10.69 -17.07 9.26
CA LEU A 367 -10.37 -16.42 10.53
C LEU A 367 -9.11 -15.54 10.42
N TYR A 368 -8.08 -16.06 9.75
CA TYR A 368 -6.87 -15.34 9.41
C TYR A 368 -7.16 -14.14 8.48
N LEU A 369 -8.02 -14.31 7.48
CA LEU A 369 -8.48 -13.23 6.59
C LEU A 369 -9.11 -12.09 7.39
N ALA A 370 -9.98 -12.39 8.35
CA ALA A 370 -10.64 -11.38 9.17
C ALA A 370 -9.65 -10.58 10.03
N LEU A 371 -8.63 -11.24 10.60
CA LEU A 371 -7.55 -10.55 11.31
C LEU A 371 -6.71 -9.68 10.37
N ILE A 372 -6.30 -10.21 9.20
CA ILE A 372 -5.55 -9.40 8.22
C ILE A 372 -6.38 -8.23 7.74
N ALA A 373 -7.68 -8.38 7.54
CA ALA A 373 -8.56 -7.28 7.15
C ALA A 373 -8.57 -6.17 8.21
N ALA A 374 -8.70 -6.55 9.48
CA ALA A 374 -8.68 -5.63 10.61
C ALA A 374 -7.32 -4.92 10.77
N LEU A 375 -6.20 -5.57 10.44
CA LEU A 375 -4.86 -4.98 10.43
C LEU A 375 -4.57 -4.15 9.17
N THR A 376 -5.18 -4.50 8.03
CA THR A 376 -4.97 -3.85 6.73
C THR A 376 -5.58 -2.46 6.70
N LEU A 377 -6.76 -2.26 7.31
CA LEU A 377 -7.40 -0.93 7.35
C LEU A 377 -6.53 0.16 8.00
N PRO A 378 -6.06 0.04 9.26
CA PRO A 378 -5.23 1.07 9.88
C PRO A 378 -3.88 1.25 9.18
N HIS A 379 -3.29 0.17 8.64
CA HIS A 379 -2.09 0.23 7.81
C HIS A 379 -2.33 1.05 6.52
N ALA A 380 -3.40 0.74 5.77
CA ALA A 380 -3.75 1.45 4.55
C ALA A 380 -4.08 2.93 4.81
N LEU A 381 -4.73 3.24 5.94
CA LEU A 381 -4.96 4.61 6.39
C LEU A 381 -3.65 5.35 6.72
N LEU A 382 -2.72 4.69 7.43
CA LEU A 382 -1.41 5.26 7.76
C LEU A 382 -0.57 5.54 6.50
N VAL A 383 -0.51 4.58 5.58
CA VAL A 383 0.17 4.71 4.28
C VAL A 383 -0.52 5.77 3.41
N GLY A 384 -1.84 5.89 3.48
CA GLY A 384 -2.59 7.01 2.89
C GLY A 384 -2.14 8.35 3.44
N VAL A 385 -2.17 8.56 4.77
CA VAL A 385 -1.75 9.83 5.39
C VAL A 385 -0.28 10.16 5.12
N MET A 386 0.57 9.15 4.97
CA MET A 386 1.98 9.31 4.57
C MET A 386 2.14 9.89 3.16
N ASP A 387 1.20 9.63 2.25
CA ASP A 387 1.36 9.91 0.83
C ASP A 387 0.99 11.37 0.48
N PRO A 388 1.93 12.18 -0.06
CA PRO A 388 1.67 13.59 -0.36
C PRO A 388 0.55 13.83 -1.39
N ALA A 389 0.16 12.83 -2.17
CA ALA A 389 -1.00 12.90 -3.06
C ALA A 389 -2.33 12.81 -2.28
N PHE A 390 -2.45 11.83 -1.38
CA PHE A 390 -3.62 11.66 -0.51
C PHE A 390 -3.75 12.82 0.48
N ALA A 391 -2.65 13.26 1.10
CA ALA A 391 -2.64 14.44 1.96
C ALA A 391 -3.10 15.72 1.24
N ARG A 392 -2.77 15.88 -0.06
CA ARG A 392 -3.28 16.99 -0.89
C ARG A 392 -4.75 16.84 -1.27
N MET A 393 -5.26 15.61 -1.42
CA MET A 393 -6.66 15.34 -1.71
C MET A 393 -7.55 15.67 -0.50
N VAL A 394 -7.22 15.11 0.67
CA VAL A 394 -7.91 15.41 1.95
C VAL A 394 -7.77 16.89 2.32
N GLY A 395 -6.60 17.49 2.06
CA GLY A 395 -6.33 18.91 2.31
C GLY A 395 -7.01 19.89 1.35
N ARG A 396 -7.61 19.42 0.24
CA ARG A 396 -8.50 20.21 -0.63
C ARG A 396 -9.95 20.11 -0.16
N SER A 397 -10.46 18.90 0.04
CA SER A 397 -11.82 18.65 0.54
C SER A 397 -12.13 19.38 1.86
N ARG A 398 -11.14 19.58 2.75
CA ARG A 398 -11.28 20.41 3.96
C ARG A 398 -11.31 21.93 3.75
N ARG A 399 -10.86 22.45 2.61
CA ARG A 399 -11.00 23.86 2.24
C ARG A 399 -12.35 24.10 1.60
N ASP A 400 -12.73 23.19 0.70
CA ASP A 400 -13.97 23.26 -0.07
C ASP A 400 -15.22 23.03 0.82
N ALA A 401 -15.05 22.45 2.02
CA ALA A 401 -16.09 22.34 3.06
C ALA A 401 -16.12 23.50 4.08
N ASN A 402 -15.15 24.42 4.00
CA ASN A 402 -15.03 25.62 4.85
C ASN A 402 -15.16 26.92 4.02
N SER A 403 -15.65 26.80 2.79
CA SER A 403 -15.92 27.88 1.82
C SER A 403 -17.38 27.83 1.38
#